data_AF-X0V3Z2-F1
#
_entry.id   AF-X0V3Z2-F1
#
_cell.length_a   1.000
_cell.length_b   1.000
_cell.length_c   1.000
_cell.angle_alpha   90.00
_cell.angle_beta   90.00
_cell.angle_gamma   90.00
#
_symmetry.space_group_name_H-M   'P 1'
#
loop_
_entity.id
_entity.type
_entity.pdbx_description
1 polymer ?
#
loop_
_entity_poly.entity_id
_entity_poly.type
_entity_poly.pdbx_seq_one_letter_code
_entity_poly.pdbx_strand_id
1 'polypeptide(L)'
;LHPRKAHMMMWVQISPSDDAWVQLELVYSDPDIASMAKRVFELEEAHGFQVARRLIDPNMGMASASGRHREITWEEEFASCGLRCDLAENDKQGDGVGIDRVNTHLKPDRRTRDVRIHIHRDRCPTTVEQMLRYCWADYKKSAEKDQKQQTRDKYDDFPTLFRYLLNSNPEFSVLRTGSPIVSRRPANAEARKKGLVREGHRRTL
;
A
#
# COMPACT_ATOMS: atom_id res chain seq x y z
N LEU A 1 -24.31 -2.59 19.75
CA LEU A 1 -23.37 -2.59 18.61
C LEU A 1 -22.18 -1.74 19.01
N HIS A 2 -20.96 -2.29 19.08
CA HIS A 2 -19.78 -1.43 19.16
C HIS A 2 -19.63 -0.70 17.81
N PRO A 3 -19.45 0.63 17.79
CA PRO A 3 -19.19 1.34 16.54
C PRO A 3 -17.92 0.74 15.92
N ARG A 4 -17.99 0.36 14.64
CA ARG A 4 -16.78 -0.06 13.90
C ARG A 4 -15.88 1.16 13.73
N LYS A 5 -14.55 0.95 13.80
CA LYS A 5 -13.57 1.99 13.48
C LYS A 5 -13.82 2.45 12.04
N ALA A 6 -13.73 3.76 11.79
CA ALA A 6 -13.90 4.32 10.45
C ALA A 6 -12.82 3.79 9.49
N HIS A 7 -13.16 3.70 8.21
CA HIS A 7 -12.20 3.43 7.14
C HIS A 7 -11.38 4.69 6.86
N MET A 8 -10.05 4.55 6.89
CA MET A 8 -9.11 5.62 6.59
C MET A 8 -8.51 5.38 5.21
N MET A 9 -8.51 6.42 4.38
CA MET A 9 -7.95 6.38 3.03
C MET A 9 -7.06 7.59 2.79
N MET A 10 -6.02 7.39 2.00
CA MET A 10 -5.01 8.40 1.69
C MET A 10 -4.61 8.30 0.22
N TRP A 11 -4.67 9.42 -0.51
CA TRP A 11 -4.19 9.51 -1.89
C TRP A 11 -2.80 10.13 -1.89
N VAL A 12 -1.84 9.38 -2.42
CA VAL A 12 -0.44 9.78 -2.46
C VAL A 12 0.05 9.80 -3.90
N GLN A 13 0.61 10.93 -4.29
CA GLN A 13 1.33 11.08 -5.54
C GLN A 13 2.82 10.81 -5.28
N ILE A 14 3.42 9.98 -6.12
CA ILE A 14 4.87 9.76 -6.13
C ILE A 14 5.49 10.72 -7.15
N SER A 15 6.45 11.53 -6.72
CA SER A 15 7.16 12.46 -7.60
C SER A 15 8.17 11.71 -8.48
N PRO A 16 8.69 12.31 -9.57
CA PRO A 16 9.78 11.71 -10.34
C PRO A 16 11.08 11.45 -9.56
N SER A 17 11.22 12.04 -8.36
CA SER A 17 12.32 11.78 -7.42
C SER A 17 11.98 10.70 -6.39
N ASP A 18 10.86 10.01 -6.57
CA ASP A 18 10.29 9.02 -5.66
C ASP A 18 9.95 9.59 -4.27
N ASP A 19 9.58 10.87 -4.21
CA ASP A 19 9.07 11.50 -2.98
C ASP A 19 7.55 11.35 -2.89
N ALA A 20 7.04 11.14 -1.68
CA ALA A 20 5.63 10.92 -1.41
C ALA A 20 4.91 12.24 -1.08
N TRP A 21 3.88 12.56 -1.86
CA TRP A 21 3.05 13.75 -1.69
C TRP A 21 1.62 13.35 -1.39
N VAL A 22 1.20 13.50 -0.13
CA VAL A 22 -0.18 13.22 0.29
C VAL A 22 -1.08 14.37 -0.16
N GLN A 23 -1.98 14.07 -1.09
CA GLN A 23 -2.83 15.07 -1.76
C GLN A 23 -4.22 15.17 -1.13
N LEU A 24 -4.74 14.07 -0.61
CA LEU A 24 -6.10 13.98 -0.09
C LEU A 24 -6.19 12.85 0.96
N GLU A 25 -7.10 13.01 1.90
CA GLU A 25 -7.51 11.96 2.83
C GLU A 25 -9.03 11.80 2.85
N LEU A 26 -9.51 10.64 3.28
CA LEU A 26 -10.92 10.39 3.57
C LEU A 26 -11.04 9.56 4.85
N VAL A 27 -11.90 10.01 5.75
CA VAL A 27 -12.36 9.26 6.93
C VAL A 27 -13.82 8.90 6.69
N TYR A 28 -14.10 7.61 6.54
CA TYR A 28 -15.42 7.12 6.14
C TYR A 28 -15.99 6.14 7.18
N SER A 29 -17.10 6.49 7.81
CA SER A 29 -17.67 5.73 8.92
C SER A 29 -18.88 4.87 8.55
N ASP A 30 -19.42 5.04 7.34
CA ASP A 30 -20.59 4.27 6.90
C ASP A 30 -20.15 2.84 6.53
N PRO A 31 -20.87 1.80 6.99
CA PRO A 31 -20.57 0.42 6.61
C PRO A 31 -20.91 0.07 5.15
N ASP A 32 -21.62 0.91 4.38
CA ASP A 32 -21.98 0.62 3.00
C ASP A 32 -20.82 0.84 2.02
N ILE A 33 -20.31 -0.25 1.45
CA ILE A 33 -19.20 -0.23 0.49
C ILE A 33 -19.60 0.41 -0.82
N ALA A 34 -20.82 0.23 -1.29
CA ALA A 34 -21.24 0.83 -2.55
C ALA A 34 -21.22 2.37 -2.45
N SER A 35 -21.70 2.91 -1.33
CA SER A 35 -21.61 4.34 -1.02
C SER A 35 -20.16 4.81 -0.82
N MET A 36 -19.33 4.01 -0.16
CA MET A 36 -17.89 4.30 -0.02
C MET A 36 -17.18 4.35 -1.38
N ALA A 37 -17.44 3.38 -2.25
CA ALA A 37 -16.86 3.29 -3.59
C ALA A 37 -17.28 4.48 -4.46
N LYS A 38 -18.57 4.81 -4.44
CA LYS A 38 -19.08 6.01 -5.11
C LYS A 38 -18.34 7.26 -4.61
N ARG A 39 -18.18 7.41 -3.30
CA ARG A 39 -17.49 8.55 -2.71
C ARG A 39 -16.01 8.63 -3.12
N VAL A 40 -15.33 7.49 -3.20
CA VAL A 40 -13.95 7.41 -3.68
C VAL A 40 -13.85 7.89 -5.13
N PHE A 41 -14.70 7.38 -6.03
CA PHE A 41 -14.67 7.78 -7.44
C PHE A 41 -15.02 9.25 -7.66
N GLU A 42 -16.00 9.78 -6.92
CA GLU A 42 -16.33 11.22 -6.96
C GLU A 42 -15.13 12.09 -6.57
N LEU A 43 -14.38 11.69 -5.53
CA LEU A 43 -13.19 12.42 -5.09
C LEU A 43 -12.07 12.33 -6.12
N GLU A 44 -11.83 11.16 -6.69
CA GLU A 44 -10.82 10.94 -7.73
C GLU A 44 -11.14 11.77 -8.98
N GLU A 45 -12.39 11.76 -9.44
CA GLU A 45 -12.85 12.56 -10.59
C GLU A 45 -12.73 14.06 -10.31
N ALA A 46 -13.22 14.53 -9.17
CA ALA A 46 -13.19 15.95 -8.80
C ALA A 46 -11.76 16.53 -8.73
N HIS A 47 -10.78 15.69 -8.41
CA HIS A 47 -9.37 16.10 -8.35
C HIS A 47 -8.56 15.70 -9.59
N GLY A 48 -9.18 15.05 -10.58
CA GLY A 48 -8.50 14.56 -11.78
C GLY A 48 -7.44 13.50 -11.49
N PHE A 49 -7.60 12.71 -10.43
CA PHE A 49 -6.63 11.69 -10.05
C PHE A 49 -6.70 10.48 -10.98
N GLN A 50 -5.53 10.08 -11.47
CA GLN A 50 -5.35 8.81 -12.16
C GLN A 50 -4.68 7.83 -11.19
N VAL A 51 -5.47 6.90 -10.65
CA VAL A 51 -4.98 5.96 -9.62
C VAL A 51 -4.28 4.78 -10.27
N ALA A 52 -2.96 4.71 -10.11
CA ALA A 52 -2.14 3.61 -10.63
C ALA A 52 -2.25 2.33 -9.79
N ARG A 53 -2.44 2.46 -8.47
CA ARG A 53 -2.47 1.35 -7.52
C ARG A 53 -3.28 1.70 -6.28
N ARG A 54 -3.94 0.71 -5.69
CA ARG A 54 -4.58 0.79 -4.36
C ARG A 54 -4.03 -0.30 -3.46
N LEU A 55 -3.80 0.02 -2.20
CA LEU A 55 -3.35 -0.93 -1.17
C LEU A 55 -4.40 -1.03 -0.08
N ILE A 56 -4.62 -2.23 0.44
CA ILE A 56 -5.53 -2.49 1.56
C ILE A 56 -4.80 -3.21 2.69
N ASP A 57 -5.18 -2.91 3.93
CA ASP A 57 -4.71 -3.67 5.09
C ASP A 57 -5.00 -5.16 4.87
N PRO A 58 -4.01 -6.06 5.00
CA PRO A 58 -4.21 -7.47 4.67
C PRO A 58 -5.17 -8.18 5.63
N ASN A 59 -5.26 -7.75 6.89
CA ASN A 59 -6.20 -8.33 7.85
C ASN A 59 -7.62 -7.93 7.52
N MET A 60 -7.82 -6.67 7.13
CA MET A 60 -9.11 -6.18 6.67
C MET A 60 -9.47 -6.84 5.35
N GLY A 61 -8.58 -6.77 4.35
CA GLY A 61 -8.78 -7.34 3.01
C GLY A 61 -9.18 -8.81 3.05
N MET A 62 -8.51 -9.63 3.86
CA MET A 62 -8.80 -11.08 4.00
C MET A 62 -9.93 -11.39 5.00
N ALA A 63 -10.37 -10.44 5.82
CA ALA A 63 -11.49 -10.68 6.74
C ALA A 63 -12.81 -10.74 5.98
N SER A 64 -13.78 -11.48 6.52
CA SER A 64 -15.15 -11.46 6.00
C SER A 64 -15.70 -10.04 6.00
N ALA A 65 -16.21 -9.64 4.83
CA ALA A 65 -16.58 -8.25 4.55
C ALA A 65 -17.75 -7.74 5.40
N SER A 66 -18.65 -8.65 5.80
CA SER A 66 -19.65 -8.32 6.81
C SER A 66 -20.20 -9.55 7.52
N GLY A 67 -20.87 -9.33 8.66
CA GLY A 67 -21.68 -10.37 9.28
C GLY A 67 -22.84 -10.88 8.41
N ARG A 68 -23.18 -10.17 7.32
CA ARG A 68 -24.23 -10.55 6.34
C ARG A 68 -23.68 -11.38 5.18
N HIS A 69 -22.43 -11.16 4.77
CA HIS A 69 -21.76 -11.91 3.71
C HIS A 69 -20.48 -12.53 4.26
N ARG A 70 -20.63 -13.63 5.02
CA ARG A 70 -19.51 -14.33 5.67
C ARG A 70 -18.58 -15.04 4.68
N GLU A 71 -19.06 -15.26 3.47
CA GLU A 71 -18.39 -16.04 2.42
C GLU A 71 -17.52 -15.19 1.50
N ILE A 72 -17.60 -13.86 1.57
CA ILE A 72 -16.75 -12.96 0.78
C ILE A 72 -15.85 -12.14 1.68
N THR A 73 -14.63 -11.92 1.22
CA THR A 73 -13.63 -11.07 1.85
C THR A 73 -13.86 -9.60 1.51
N TRP A 74 -13.34 -8.67 2.32
CA TRP A 74 -13.43 -7.25 1.99
C TRP A 74 -12.81 -6.95 0.63
N GLU A 75 -11.68 -7.59 0.28
CA GLU A 75 -11.05 -7.47 -1.04
C GLU A 75 -12.03 -7.78 -2.18
N GLU A 76 -12.77 -8.89 -2.07
CA GLU A 76 -13.78 -9.29 -3.06
C GLU A 76 -14.96 -8.32 -3.11
N GLU A 77 -15.43 -7.84 -1.95
CA GLU A 77 -16.55 -6.89 -1.90
C GLU A 77 -16.14 -5.54 -2.52
N PHE A 78 -14.95 -5.03 -2.20
CA PHE A 78 -14.39 -3.84 -2.85
C PHE A 78 -14.22 -4.03 -4.37
N ALA A 79 -13.70 -5.19 -4.79
CA ALA A 79 -13.54 -5.51 -6.21
C ALA A 79 -14.89 -5.55 -6.96
N SER A 80 -15.97 -6.01 -6.30
CA SER A 80 -17.33 -6.05 -6.87
C SER A 80 -17.89 -4.65 -7.15
N CYS A 81 -17.43 -3.64 -6.41
CA CYS A 81 -17.77 -2.23 -6.62
C CYS A 81 -16.74 -1.48 -7.49
N GLY A 82 -15.77 -2.16 -8.08
CA GLY A 82 -14.73 -1.57 -8.93
C GLY A 82 -13.51 -1.01 -8.18
N LEU A 83 -13.45 -1.13 -6.85
CA LEU A 83 -12.32 -0.73 -6.01
C LEU A 83 -11.32 -1.87 -5.83
N ARG A 84 -10.66 -2.31 -6.90
CA ARG A 84 -9.62 -3.33 -6.78
C ARG A 84 -8.42 -2.79 -5.98
N CYS A 85 -7.98 -3.56 -5.00
CA CYS A 85 -6.86 -3.24 -4.11
C CYS A 85 -5.91 -4.43 -4.02
N ASP A 86 -4.61 -4.17 -3.97
CA ASP A 86 -3.63 -5.19 -3.60
C ASP A 86 -3.49 -5.23 -2.07
N LEU A 87 -3.23 -6.42 -1.52
CA LEU A 87 -2.90 -6.57 -0.11
C LEU A 87 -1.55 -5.88 0.18
N ALA A 88 -1.51 -5.04 1.21
CA ALA A 88 -0.28 -4.43 1.67
C ALA A 88 0.61 -5.46 2.40
N GLU A 89 1.93 -5.26 2.31
CA GLU A 89 2.87 -6.03 3.13
C GLU A 89 2.76 -5.60 4.59
N ASN A 90 2.42 -6.55 5.46
CA ASN A 90 2.29 -6.34 6.89
C ASN A 90 3.34 -7.16 7.65
N ASP A 91 4.43 -6.50 8.04
CA ASP A 91 5.39 -7.03 9.00
C ASP A 91 4.80 -6.99 10.40
N LYS A 92 3.85 -7.89 10.69
CA LYS A 92 3.31 -8.08 12.05
C LYS A 92 4.36 -8.48 13.09
N GLN A 93 5.57 -8.83 12.65
CA GLN A 93 6.68 -9.26 13.49
C GLN A 93 7.70 -8.15 13.76
N GLY A 94 7.31 -6.89 13.63
CA GLY A 94 8.04 -5.78 14.20
C GLY A 94 7.75 -4.50 13.43
N ASP A 95 6.92 -3.63 13.98
CA ASP A 95 6.61 -2.31 13.42
C ASP A 95 7.86 -1.47 13.11
N GLY A 96 9.03 -1.86 13.65
CA GLY A 96 10.32 -1.24 13.43
C GLY A 96 10.68 -0.97 11.97
N VAL A 97 10.59 -1.94 11.05
CA VAL A 97 11.07 -1.73 9.66
C VAL A 97 10.24 -0.69 8.93
N GLY A 98 8.91 -0.79 9.02
CA GLY A 98 8.00 0.18 8.40
C GLY A 98 8.14 1.57 9.02
N ILE A 99 8.22 1.64 10.36
CA ILE A 99 8.44 2.90 11.08
C ILE A 99 9.80 3.52 10.72
N ASP A 100 10.86 2.72 10.60
CA ASP A 100 12.19 3.17 10.23
C ASP A 100 12.23 3.73 8.80
N ARG A 101 11.49 3.11 7.87
CA ARG A 101 11.32 3.67 6.51
C ARG A 101 10.62 5.02 6.54
N VAL A 102 9.53 5.15 7.30
CA VAL A 102 8.82 6.42 7.48
C VAL A 102 9.75 7.48 8.08
N ASN A 103 10.43 7.15 9.19
CA ASN A 103 11.38 8.04 9.85
C ASN A 103 12.54 8.45 8.96
N THR A 104 12.99 7.56 8.08
CA THR A 104 14.05 7.86 7.11
C THR A 104 13.57 8.89 6.08
N HIS A 105 12.33 8.79 5.61
CA HIS A 105 11.75 9.74 4.66
C HIS A 105 11.37 11.08 5.29
N LEU A 106 11.09 11.10 6.61
CA LEU A 106 10.85 12.33 7.37
C LEU A 106 12.12 13.06 7.79
N LYS A 107 13.30 12.43 7.67
CA LYS A 107 14.58 13.11 7.86
C LYS A 107 14.94 13.86 6.59
N PRO A 108 15.48 15.09 6.69
CA PRO A 108 16.01 15.79 5.52
C PRO A 108 17.06 14.95 4.82
N ASP A 109 16.87 14.73 3.52
CA ASP A 109 17.86 14.06 2.68
C ASP A 109 19.15 14.90 2.64
N ARG A 110 20.30 14.24 2.70
CA ARG A 110 21.60 14.93 2.80
C ARG A 110 21.91 15.77 1.56
N ARG A 111 21.40 15.38 0.39
CA ARG A 111 21.68 16.03 -0.89
C ARG A 111 20.68 17.15 -1.16
N THR A 112 19.39 16.92 -0.97
CA THR A 112 18.35 17.95 -1.26
C THR A 112 18.13 18.90 -0.09
N ARG A 113 18.50 18.49 1.14
CA ARG A 113 18.19 19.17 2.41
C ARG A 113 16.70 19.32 2.68
N ASP A 114 15.87 18.51 2.01
CA ASP A 114 14.43 18.49 2.17
C ASP A 114 13.96 17.09 2.59
N VAL A 115 12.78 17.00 3.18
CA VAL A 115 12.13 15.73 3.50
C VAL A 115 11.58 15.08 2.23
N ARG A 116 11.27 13.79 2.30
CA ARG A 116 10.74 13.00 1.18
C ARG A 116 9.25 12.65 1.31
N ILE A 117 8.63 13.08 2.41
CA ILE A 117 7.18 12.99 2.62
C ILE A 117 6.65 14.41 2.81
N HIS A 118 5.70 14.79 1.96
CA HIS A 118 5.01 16.07 2.01
C HIS A 118 3.51 15.82 2.18
N ILE A 119 2.89 16.53 3.11
CA ILE A 119 1.46 16.37 3.40
C ILE A 119 0.75 17.69 3.12
N HIS A 120 -0.28 17.65 2.27
CA HIS A 120 -1.07 18.83 2.00
C HIS A 120 -1.92 19.22 3.21
N ARG A 121 -1.44 20.20 3.99
CA ARG A 121 -2.00 20.57 5.30
C ARG A 121 -3.51 20.77 5.31
N ASP A 122 -4.05 21.52 4.36
CA ASP A 122 -5.48 21.90 4.39
C ASP A 122 -6.40 20.79 3.88
N ARG A 123 -5.86 19.84 3.10
CA ARG A 123 -6.62 18.71 2.55
C ARG A 123 -6.48 17.45 3.39
N CYS A 124 -5.47 17.40 4.25
CA CYS A 124 -5.12 16.23 5.05
C CYS A 124 -4.94 16.57 6.55
N PRO A 125 -5.88 17.28 7.19
CA PRO A 125 -5.72 17.71 8.58
C PRO A 125 -5.61 16.54 9.57
N THR A 126 -6.33 15.43 9.32
CA THR A 126 -6.31 14.24 10.19
C THR A 126 -4.97 13.52 10.08
N THR A 127 -4.43 13.40 8.86
CA THR A 127 -3.09 12.86 8.62
C THR A 127 -2.06 13.66 9.40
N VAL A 128 -2.09 14.99 9.31
CA VAL A 128 -1.18 15.87 10.06
C VAL A 128 -1.34 15.67 11.57
N GLU A 129 -2.58 15.65 12.08
CA GLU A 129 -2.83 15.44 13.50
C GLU A 129 -2.28 14.10 13.98
N GLN A 130 -2.56 13.01 13.26
CA GLN A 130 -2.14 11.69 13.67
C GLN A 130 -0.62 11.54 13.62
N MET A 131 0.02 12.01 12.55
CA MET A 131 1.48 11.96 12.41
C MET A 131 2.22 12.74 13.50
N LEU A 132 1.64 13.85 14.00
CA LEU A 132 2.22 14.64 15.09
C LEU A 132 2.02 14.01 16.48
N ARG A 133 1.01 13.13 16.65
CA ARG A 133 0.62 12.57 17.96
C ARG A 133 0.96 11.09 18.12
N TYR A 134 1.29 10.40 17.04
CA TYR A 134 1.65 8.99 17.07
C TYR A 134 2.92 8.76 17.91
N CYS A 135 2.85 7.82 18.84
CA CYS A 135 3.93 7.59 19.79
C CYS A 135 3.98 6.13 20.27
N TRP A 136 5.12 5.77 20.85
CA TRP A 136 5.33 4.48 21.51
C TRP A 136 4.43 4.34 22.75
N ALA A 137 3.99 3.12 23.01
CA ALA A 137 3.28 2.79 24.24
C ALA A 137 4.22 2.87 25.44
N ASP A 138 3.65 3.14 26.62
CA ASP A 138 4.44 3.23 27.85
C ASP A 138 5.03 1.86 28.18
N TYR A 139 6.29 1.85 28.60
CA TYR A 139 6.99 0.63 29.00
C TYR A 139 6.33 0.01 30.24
N LYS A 140 5.92 -1.25 30.15
CA LYS A 140 5.33 -1.99 31.28
C LYS A 140 6.40 -2.87 31.93
N LYS A 141 6.91 -2.43 33.09
CA LYS A 141 8.01 -3.08 33.86
C LYS A 141 7.71 -4.50 34.37
N SER A 142 6.49 -5.03 34.18
CA SER A 142 6.04 -6.30 34.78
C SER A 142 6.29 -7.55 33.92
N ALA A 143 7.00 -7.45 32.80
CA ALA A 143 7.30 -8.61 31.96
C ALA A 143 8.74 -9.09 32.17
N GLU A 144 8.91 -10.35 32.56
CA GLU A 144 10.21 -11.03 32.76
C GLU A 144 11.02 -11.26 31.46
N LYS A 145 10.59 -10.70 30.33
CA LYS A 145 11.24 -10.83 29.01
C LYS A 145 11.40 -9.48 28.34
N ASP A 146 12.43 -9.36 27.49
CA ASP A 146 12.61 -8.21 26.58
C ASP A 146 11.31 -7.96 25.80
N GLN A 147 10.53 -6.97 26.26
CA GLN A 147 9.34 -6.55 25.57
C GLN A 147 9.74 -5.80 24.31
N LYS A 148 9.36 -6.34 23.16
CA LYS A 148 9.37 -5.60 21.91
C LYS A 148 8.54 -4.32 22.12
N GLN A 149 9.10 -3.17 21.75
CA GLN A 149 8.39 -1.90 21.81
C GLN A 149 7.15 -1.98 20.92
N GLN A 150 5.99 -1.58 21.46
CA GLN A 150 4.73 -1.50 20.73
C GLN A 150 4.30 -0.04 20.63
N THR A 151 3.66 0.32 19.53
CA THR A 151 3.07 1.65 19.38
C THR A 151 1.72 1.73 20.06
N ARG A 152 1.27 2.95 20.39
CA ARG A 152 -0.10 3.15 20.89
C ARG A 152 -1.11 2.96 19.75
N ASP A 153 -2.23 2.34 20.05
CA ASP A 153 -3.37 2.18 19.12
C ASP A 153 -4.11 3.51 18.83
N LYS A 154 -3.79 4.58 19.56
CA LYS A 154 -4.40 5.89 19.34
C LYS A 154 -3.59 6.67 18.31
N TYR A 155 -4.28 7.23 17.30
CA TYR A 155 -3.68 7.98 16.20
C TYR A 155 -2.74 7.14 15.32
N ASP A 156 -3.05 5.86 15.16
CA ASP A 156 -2.21 4.86 14.48
C ASP A 156 -2.58 4.64 13.01
N ASP A 157 -3.74 5.13 12.56
CA ASP A 157 -4.28 4.79 11.24
C ASP A 157 -3.44 5.33 10.09
N PHE A 158 -3.24 6.65 10.01
CA PHE A 158 -2.44 7.26 8.94
C PHE A 158 -0.96 6.86 9.02
N PRO A 159 -0.32 6.76 10.20
CA PRO A 159 1.00 6.13 10.32
C PRO A 159 1.04 4.72 9.73
N THR A 160 -0.01 3.93 9.95
CA THR A 160 -0.15 2.59 9.36
C THR A 160 -0.25 2.64 7.83
N LEU A 161 -1.05 3.56 7.27
CA LEU A 161 -1.13 3.76 5.81
C LEU A 161 0.23 4.16 5.20
N PHE A 162 1.02 4.99 5.89
CA PHE A 162 2.38 5.31 5.47
C PHE A 162 3.30 4.09 5.46
N ARG A 163 3.20 3.21 6.46
CA ARG A 163 3.96 1.94 6.46
C ARG A 163 3.59 1.10 5.23
N TYR A 164 2.30 0.93 4.95
CA TYR A 164 1.85 0.18 3.77
C TYR A 164 2.38 0.78 2.47
N LEU A 165 2.30 2.10 2.33
CA LEU A 165 2.85 2.80 1.19
C LEU A 165 4.36 2.53 1.06
N LEU A 166 5.16 2.83 2.08
CA LEU A 166 6.63 2.77 1.98
C LEU A 166 7.18 1.34 2.00
N ASN A 167 6.43 0.38 2.54
CA ASN A 167 6.77 -1.04 2.42
C ASN A 167 6.65 -1.50 0.98
N SER A 168 5.63 -1.02 0.26
CA SER A 168 5.42 -1.33 -1.15
C SER A 168 6.51 -0.78 -2.09
N ASN A 169 7.43 0.04 -1.58
CA ASN A 169 8.52 0.69 -2.30
C ASN A 169 8.07 1.31 -3.64
N PRO A 170 7.18 2.31 -3.60
CA PRO A 170 6.56 2.83 -4.80
C PRO A 170 7.56 3.72 -5.56
N GLU A 171 7.91 3.31 -6.78
CA GLU A 171 8.79 4.07 -7.67
C GLU A 171 7.96 4.69 -8.81
N PHE A 172 8.20 5.97 -9.10
CA PHE A 172 7.49 6.70 -10.15
C PHE A 172 7.59 6.02 -11.50
N SER A 173 8.78 5.50 -11.82
CA SER A 173 9.03 4.80 -13.08
C SER A 173 8.12 3.57 -13.23
N VAL A 174 8.05 2.74 -12.19
CA VAL A 174 7.23 1.52 -12.15
C VAL A 174 5.74 1.87 -12.20
N LEU A 175 5.30 2.88 -11.47
CA LEU A 175 3.88 3.29 -11.46
C LEU A 175 3.44 3.92 -12.78
N ARG A 176 4.33 4.63 -13.48
CA ARG A 176 4.01 5.30 -14.74
C ARG A 176 4.05 4.36 -15.94
N THR A 177 5.04 3.47 -16.02
CA THR A 177 5.28 2.65 -17.22
C THR A 177 5.10 1.14 -17.00
N GLY A 178 4.76 0.73 -15.78
CA GLY A 178 4.84 -0.66 -15.34
C GLY A 178 6.29 -1.05 -14.99
N SER A 179 6.45 -2.19 -14.30
CA SER A 179 7.78 -2.74 -14.04
C SER A 179 8.49 -3.02 -15.36
N PRO A 180 9.77 -2.63 -15.52
CA PRO A 180 10.52 -2.99 -16.70
C PRO A 180 10.51 -4.52 -16.81
N ILE A 181 10.00 -5.03 -17.93
CA ILE A 181 10.08 -6.46 -18.24
C ILE A 181 11.57 -6.76 -18.39
N VAL A 182 12.20 -7.25 -17.33
CA VAL A 182 13.51 -7.88 -17.42
C VAL A 182 13.28 -9.18 -18.16
N SER A 183 13.19 -9.09 -19.50
CA SER A 183 13.21 -10.27 -20.33
C SER A 183 14.58 -10.89 -20.12
N ARG A 184 14.66 -11.87 -19.23
CA ARG A 184 15.73 -12.86 -19.30
C ARG A 184 15.49 -13.62 -20.60
N ARG A 185 16.06 -13.15 -21.72
CA ARG A 185 16.07 -13.97 -22.94
C ARG A 185 17.03 -15.14 -22.74
N PRO A 186 16.73 -16.36 -23.25
CA PRO A 186 15.38 -16.87 -23.49
C PRO A 186 15.24 -18.40 -23.28
N ALA A 187 14.01 -18.84 -22.99
CA ALA A 187 13.51 -20.18 -23.34
C ALA A 187 13.58 -20.51 -24.87
N ASN A 188 14.18 -19.64 -25.70
CA ASN A 188 14.46 -19.85 -27.13
C ASN A 188 15.74 -20.65 -27.42
N ALA A 189 16.55 -21.00 -26.40
CA ALA A 189 17.69 -21.90 -26.60
C ALA A 189 17.23 -23.36 -26.87
N GLU A 190 16.17 -23.81 -26.20
CA GLU A 190 15.63 -25.17 -26.40
C GLU A 190 14.74 -25.28 -27.65
N ALA A 191 14.01 -24.22 -28.01
CA ALA A 191 13.22 -24.19 -29.25
C ALA A 191 14.11 -24.23 -30.51
N ARG A 192 15.29 -23.60 -30.49
CA ARG A 192 16.29 -23.70 -31.57
C ARG A 192 17.00 -25.06 -31.64
N LYS A 193 17.21 -25.73 -30.50
CA LYS A 193 17.71 -27.13 -30.49
C LYS A 193 16.68 -28.11 -31.08
N LYS A 194 15.38 -27.91 -30.84
CA LYS A 194 14.32 -28.78 -31.38
C LYS A 194 14.03 -28.57 -32.88
N GLY A 195 14.41 -27.41 -33.44
CA GLY A 195 14.32 -27.13 -34.88
C GLY A 195 15.45 -27.73 -35.72
N LEU A 196 16.68 -27.80 -35.18
CA LEU A 196 17.85 -28.29 -35.93
C LEU A 196 17.93 -29.82 -36.08
N VAL A 197 17.21 -30.59 -35.24
CA VAL A 197 17.24 -32.06 -35.29
C VAL A 197 16.34 -32.62 -36.42
N ARG A 198 15.42 -31.81 -36.97
CA ARG A 198 14.47 -32.27 -38.00
C ARG A 198 14.97 -32.17 -39.45
N GLU A 199 16.14 -31.57 -39.70
CA GLU A 199 16.69 -31.43 -41.06
C GLU A 199 17.85 -32.41 -41.40
N GLY A 200 18.18 -33.34 -40.51
CA GLY A 200 19.29 -34.29 -40.69
C GLY A 200 18.94 -35.68 -41.23
N HIS A 201 17.71 -35.94 -41.70
CA HIS A 201 17.26 -37.29 -42.11
C HIS A 201 16.54 -37.33 -43.47
N ARG A 202 17.11 -36.69 -44.50
CA ARG A 202 16.82 -37.02 -45.90
C ARG A 202 18.09 -36.98 -46.73
N ARG A 203 18.79 -38.12 -46.79
CA ARG A 203 19.64 -38.56 -47.92
C ARG A 203 20.16 -39.97 -47.66
N THR A 204 19.37 -40.96 -48.06
CA THR A 204 19.82 -42.26 -48.60
C THR A 204 18.56 -43.01 -49.04
N LEU A 205 18.27 -42.92 -50.34
CA LEU A 205 18.31 -44.01 -51.32
C LEU A 205 18.13 -43.39 -52.71
#